data_AF-A0A9X8EJL6-F1
#
_entry.id   AF-A0A9X8EJL6-F1
#
_cell.length_a   1.000
_cell.length_b   1.000
_cell.length_c   1.000
_cell.angle_alpha   90.00
_cell.angle_beta   90.00
_cell.angle_gamma   90.00
#
_symmetry.space_group_name_H-M   'P 1'
#
loop_
_entity.id
_entity.type
_entity.pdbx_description
1 polymer ?
#
loop_
_entity_poly.entity_id
_entity_poly.type
_entity_poly.pdbx_seq_one_letter_code
_entity_poly.pdbx_strand_id
1 'polypeptide(L)'
;MHRAAKGSELPPPALLHIAPHGIGVHTASHLQASIQTAPTLQAGDLLELFWGNRYVAAHLLRAGEPGTSIALAVPRQMLYPGLNTLHYRLLQPGQHPRRSAPLQVAVKLNCPGGYVTTPENPHLTPLRLPGRLLRQGLDLSRCGQGVPFNIAPYRHMAEGDAITLRWADLRIDLAPLPGDGIGGPIQGLIPPQVLLEAGNDEHLDASYCILDKVGNCSQWAPAVRLRVFGQGPRRHFYAYS
;
A
#
# COMPACT_ATOMS: atom_id res chain seq x y z
N MET A 1 16.98 3.37 46.14
CA MET A 1 17.29 4.40 45.12
C MET A 1 18.06 3.74 43.98
N HIS A 2 17.38 3.18 42.98
CA HIS A 2 18.05 2.62 41.79
C HIS A 2 18.25 3.74 40.77
N ARG A 3 19.50 4.20 40.67
CA ARG A 3 19.94 5.18 39.68
C ARG A 3 19.96 4.46 38.32
N ALA A 4 18.89 4.63 37.54
CA ALA A 4 18.88 4.23 36.13
C ALA A 4 19.97 5.05 35.42
N ALA A 5 21.09 4.39 35.09
CA ALA A 5 22.07 4.97 34.20
C ALA A 5 21.38 5.19 32.84
N LYS A 6 21.08 6.44 32.50
CA LYS A 6 20.77 6.86 31.12
C LYS A 6 22.02 6.66 30.28
N GLY A 7 22.31 5.42 29.91
CA GLY A 7 23.29 5.11 28.86
C GLY A 7 22.75 5.65 27.55
N SER A 8 23.60 6.31 26.76
CA SER A 8 23.24 6.82 25.44
C SER A 8 22.70 5.66 24.57
N GLU A 9 21.39 5.68 24.31
CA GLU A 9 20.75 4.72 23.41
C GLU A 9 21.38 4.87 22.03
N LEU A 10 21.70 3.74 21.41
CA LEU A 10 22.14 3.73 20.01
C LEU A 10 20.98 4.25 19.12
N PRO A 11 21.26 4.87 17.96
CA PRO A 11 20.19 5.32 17.07
C PRO A 11 19.31 4.14 16.65
N PRO A 12 18.01 4.36 16.40
CA PRO A 12 17.12 3.28 15.98
C PRO A 12 17.56 2.70 14.63
N PRO A 13 17.22 1.43 14.33
CA PRO A 13 17.34 0.92 12.98
C PRO A 13 16.41 1.69 12.03
N ALA A 14 16.72 1.67 10.75
CA ALA A 14 15.84 2.12 9.67
C ALA A 14 15.23 0.92 8.94
N LEU A 15 14.10 1.12 8.26
CA LEU A 15 13.51 0.13 7.36
C LEU A 15 13.63 0.62 5.91
N LEU A 16 14.03 -0.28 5.02
CA LEU A 16 14.22 0.03 3.60
C LEU A 16 12.96 -0.33 2.81
N HIS A 17 12.64 0.48 1.80
CA HIS A 17 11.58 0.23 0.80
C HIS A 17 10.16 0.05 1.39
N ILE A 18 9.88 0.70 2.52
CA ILE A 18 8.54 0.72 3.12
C ILE A 18 7.75 1.94 2.64
N ALA A 19 6.42 1.83 2.65
CA ALA A 19 5.55 2.97 2.45
C ALA A 19 5.64 3.92 3.66
N PRO A 20 5.29 5.22 3.51
CA PRO A 20 5.39 6.21 4.58
C PRO A 20 4.67 5.83 5.87
N HIS A 21 3.57 5.07 5.76
CA HIS A 21 2.73 4.71 6.90
C HIS A 21 2.91 3.28 7.39
N GLY A 22 3.90 2.53 6.89
CA GLY A 22 4.26 1.22 7.41
C GLY A 22 4.52 0.16 6.34
N ILE A 23 4.37 -1.10 6.75
CA ILE A 23 4.77 -2.27 5.98
C ILE A 23 3.53 -2.96 5.41
N GLY A 24 3.43 -2.98 4.08
CA GLY A 24 2.45 -3.75 3.31
C GLY A 24 2.91 -5.18 3.03
N VAL A 25 1.98 -6.00 2.52
CA VAL A 25 2.17 -7.42 2.20
C VAL A 25 3.30 -7.66 1.18
N HIS A 26 3.45 -6.75 0.21
CA HIS A 26 4.49 -6.86 -0.82
C HIS A 26 5.88 -6.65 -0.21
N THR A 27 6.08 -5.51 0.47
CA THR A 27 7.34 -5.19 1.17
C THR A 27 7.68 -6.22 2.24
N ALA A 28 6.67 -6.75 2.95
CA ALA A 28 6.86 -7.75 3.99
C ALA A 28 7.63 -9.01 3.53
N SER A 29 7.61 -9.34 2.23
CA SER A 29 8.30 -10.52 1.69
C SER A 29 9.80 -10.30 1.47
N HIS A 30 10.26 -9.06 1.42
CA HIS A 30 11.66 -8.68 1.13
C HIS A 30 12.14 -7.55 2.04
N LEU A 31 11.59 -7.46 3.26
CA LEU A 31 11.86 -6.40 4.19
C LEU A 31 13.32 -6.44 4.67
N GLN A 32 13.97 -5.27 4.66
CA GLN A 32 15.32 -5.11 5.18
C GLN A 32 15.35 -4.01 6.24
N ALA A 33 16.03 -4.31 7.34
CA ALA A 33 16.43 -3.34 8.35
C ALA A 33 17.83 -2.85 8.03
N SER A 34 18.07 -1.55 8.18
CA SER A 34 19.37 -0.93 8.05
C SER A 34 19.84 -0.42 9.40
N ILE A 35 21.09 -0.72 9.76
CA ILE A 35 21.76 -0.23 10.96
C ILE A 35 22.95 0.60 10.52
N GLN A 36 22.94 1.90 10.85
CA GLN A 36 24.10 2.77 10.68
C GLN A 36 25.12 2.48 11.78
N THR A 37 26.32 2.04 11.39
CA THR A 37 27.41 1.74 12.32
C THR A 37 28.28 2.97 12.54
N ALA A 38 28.80 3.14 13.75
CA ALA A 38 29.75 4.21 14.03
C ALA A 38 31.17 3.82 13.55
N PRO A 39 31.99 4.77 13.04
CA PRO A 39 33.39 4.50 12.67
C PRO A 39 34.26 3.98 13.81
N THR A 40 33.82 4.17 15.06
CA THR A 40 34.51 3.68 16.27
C THR A 40 34.29 2.20 16.55
N LEU A 41 33.34 1.55 15.87
CA LEU A 41 33.14 0.10 15.98
C LEU A 41 34.28 -0.65 15.29
N GLN A 42 34.42 -1.94 15.59
CA GLN A 42 35.50 -2.76 15.06
C GLN A 42 34.98 -4.05 14.43
N ALA A 43 35.80 -4.64 13.56
CA ALA A 43 35.53 -5.99 13.08
C ALA A 43 35.46 -6.96 14.27
N GLY A 44 34.46 -7.83 14.29
CA GLY A 44 34.17 -8.71 15.43
C GLY A 44 33.15 -8.17 16.43
N ASP A 45 32.74 -6.90 16.34
CA ASP A 45 31.55 -6.42 17.05
C ASP A 45 30.29 -7.07 16.45
N LEU A 46 29.33 -7.46 17.30
CA LEU A 46 28.13 -8.18 16.88
C LEU A 46 26.89 -7.30 16.98
N LEU A 47 26.14 -7.23 15.89
CA LEU A 47 24.81 -6.65 15.84
C LEU A 47 23.76 -7.76 15.93
N GLU A 48 22.82 -7.66 16.85
CA GLU A 48 21.65 -8.55 16.95
C GLU A 48 20.36 -7.76 16.73
N LEU A 49 19.55 -8.16 15.76
CA LEU A 49 18.28 -7.52 15.40
C LEU A 49 17.10 -8.24 16.07
N PHE A 50 16.16 -7.45 16.59
CA PHE A 50 14.98 -7.94 17.29
C PHE A 50 13.69 -7.30 16.79
N TRP A 51 12.65 -8.12 16.62
CA TRP A 51 11.28 -7.71 16.34
C TRP A 51 10.42 -7.95 17.59
N GLY A 52 10.04 -6.88 18.28
CA GLY A 52 9.53 -6.95 19.65
C GLY A 52 10.57 -7.63 20.53
N ASN A 53 10.22 -8.75 21.15
CA ASN A 53 11.15 -9.56 21.96
C ASN A 53 11.74 -10.76 21.20
N ARG A 54 11.47 -10.89 19.90
CA ARG A 54 11.90 -12.04 19.10
C ARG A 54 13.21 -11.73 18.38
N TYR A 55 14.17 -12.63 18.49
CA TYR A 55 15.40 -12.57 17.70
C TYR A 55 15.08 -12.75 16.20
N VAL A 56 15.72 -11.94 15.36
CA VAL A 56 15.49 -11.92 13.90
C VAL A 56 16.74 -12.41 13.17
N ALA A 57 17.85 -11.72 13.39
CA ALA A 57 19.10 -11.95 12.69
C ALA A 57 20.26 -11.40 13.53
N ALA A 58 21.47 -11.86 13.23
CA ALA A 58 22.69 -11.26 13.76
C ALA A 58 23.72 -11.11 12.66
N HIS A 59 24.62 -10.15 12.83
CA HIS A 59 25.70 -9.87 11.90
C HIS A 59 26.95 -9.46 12.65
N LEU A 60 28.01 -10.22 12.42
CA LEU A 60 29.34 -9.93 12.93
C LEU A 60 30.02 -8.95 11.97
N LEU A 61 30.41 -7.78 12.46
CA LEU A 61 31.05 -6.76 11.64
C LEU A 61 32.36 -7.29 11.05
N ARG A 62 32.54 -7.06 9.75
CA ARG A 62 33.74 -7.40 8.99
C ARG A 62 34.67 -6.20 8.89
N ALA A 63 35.91 -6.45 8.46
CA ALA A 63 36.83 -5.37 8.15
C ALA A 63 36.24 -4.44 7.06
N GLY A 64 36.27 -3.13 7.29
CA GLY A 64 35.72 -2.12 6.38
C GLY A 64 34.22 -1.82 6.53
N GLU A 65 33.50 -2.55 7.37
CA GLU A 65 32.09 -2.28 7.67
C GLU A 65 31.85 -1.21 8.75
N PRO A 66 32.75 -0.96 9.73
CA PRO A 66 32.57 0.16 10.65
C PRO A 66 32.44 1.51 9.94
N GLY A 67 31.47 2.32 10.36
CA GLY A 67 31.14 3.59 9.71
C GLY A 67 30.23 3.46 8.48
N THR A 68 29.77 2.23 8.16
CA THR A 68 28.88 1.96 7.02
C THR A 68 27.48 1.52 7.47
N SER A 69 26.59 1.32 6.50
CA SER A 69 25.23 0.83 6.70
C SER A 69 25.17 -0.69 6.54
N ILE A 70 24.75 -1.40 7.58
CA ILE A 70 24.53 -2.85 7.52
C ILE A 70 23.05 -3.14 7.26
N ALA A 71 22.76 -3.88 6.19
CA ALA A 71 21.41 -4.33 5.87
C ALA A 71 21.18 -5.76 6.34
N LEU A 72 20.09 -5.98 7.09
CA LEU A 72 19.69 -7.28 7.63
C LEU A 72 18.28 -7.63 7.15
N ALA A 73 18.11 -8.82 6.61
CA ALA A 73 16.80 -9.30 6.19
C ALA A 73 15.90 -9.54 7.42
N VAL A 74 14.65 -9.09 7.34
CA VAL A 74 13.61 -9.38 8.32
C VAL A 74 12.66 -10.40 7.69
N PRO A 75 12.66 -11.67 8.13
CA PRO A 75 11.81 -12.69 7.56
C PRO A 75 10.33 -12.34 7.71
N ARG A 76 9.54 -12.53 6.65
CA ARG A 76 8.09 -12.26 6.64
C ARG A 76 7.36 -12.88 7.83
N GLN A 77 7.80 -14.05 8.28
CA GLN A 77 7.21 -14.83 9.39
C GLN A 77 7.31 -14.11 10.75
N MET A 78 8.18 -13.10 10.87
CA MET A 78 8.27 -12.27 12.07
C MET A 78 7.19 -11.21 12.14
N LEU A 79 6.61 -10.86 11.00
CA LEU A 79 5.72 -9.71 10.86
C LEU A 79 4.28 -10.11 11.21
N TYR A 80 3.72 -9.44 12.21
CA TYR A 80 2.31 -9.58 12.60
C TYR A 80 1.57 -8.27 12.35
N PRO A 81 0.31 -8.31 11.88
CA PRO A 81 -0.49 -7.11 11.73
C PRO A 81 -0.59 -6.30 13.03
N GLY A 82 -0.55 -4.98 12.92
CA GLY A 82 -0.63 -4.06 14.04
C GLY A 82 0.65 -3.24 14.26
N LEU A 83 0.72 -2.56 15.40
CA LEU A 83 1.89 -1.77 15.78
C LEU A 83 2.97 -2.70 16.36
N ASN A 84 4.16 -2.61 15.80
CA ASN A 84 5.30 -3.43 16.18
C ASN A 84 6.50 -2.54 16.53
N THR A 85 7.53 -3.16 17.09
CA THR A 85 8.78 -2.47 17.45
C THR A 85 9.97 -3.23 16.88
N LEU A 86 10.86 -2.52 16.20
CA LEU A 86 12.14 -3.04 15.73
C LEU A 86 13.26 -2.37 16.52
N HIS A 87 14.23 -3.14 16.98
CA HIS A 87 15.42 -2.59 17.64
C HIS A 87 16.60 -3.54 17.46
N TYR A 88 17.81 -3.08 17.77
CA TYR A 88 18.99 -3.94 17.78
C TYR A 88 19.78 -3.81 19.07
N ARG A 89 20.69 -4.76 19.28
CA ARG A 89 21.71 -4.75 20.32
C ARG A 89 23.09 -4.78 19.67
N LEU A 90 24.01 -4.05 20.26
CA LEU A 90 25.42 -4.08 19.95
C LEU A 90 26.13 -4.81 21.09
N LEU A 91 26.84 -5.88 20.76
CA LEU A 91 27.67 -6.64 21.67
C LEU A 91 29.13 -6.44 21.25
N GLN A 92 29.94 -5.96 22.19
CA GLN A 92 31.36 -5.75 21.99
C GLN A 92 32.11 -6.58 23.02
N PRO A 93 33.20 -7.26 22.64
CA PRO A 93 34.00 -8.06 23.58
C PRO A 93 34.39 -7.25 24.82
N GLY A 94 34.13 -7.81 26.01
CA GLY A 94 34.46 -7.17 27.29
C GLY A 94 33.56 -5.99 27.70
N GLN A 95 32.50 -5.68 26.94
CA GLN A 95 31.56 -4.60 27.27
C GLN A 95 30.14 -5.13 27.54
N HIS A 96 29.36 -4.36 28.29
CA HIS A 96 27.93 -4.65 28.46
C HIS A 96 27.17 -4.41 27.14
N PRO A 97 26.21 -5.27 26.77
CA PRO A 97 25.38 -5.07 25.59
C PRO A 97 24.66 -3.72 25.63
N ARG A 98 24.73 -2.98 24.52
CA ARG A 98 24.05 -1.69 24.35
C ARG A 98 22.85 -1.86 23.44
N ARG A 99 21.72 -1.23 23.77
CA ARG A 99 20.48 -1.31 23.00
C ARG A 99 20.25 -0.04 22.19
N SER A 100 19.68 -0.18 21.01
CA SER A 100 19.15 0.95 20.26
C SER A 100 17.84 1.48 20.83
N ALA A 101 17.55 2.74 20.53
CA ALA A 101 16.18 3.23 20.59
C ALA A 101 15.27 2.34 19.72
N PRO A 102 14.03 2.09 20.14
CA PRO A 102 13.07 1.32 19.36
C PRO A 102 12.52 2.13 18.18
N LEU A 103 12.45 1.51 17.00
CA LEU A 103 11.64 1.99 15.88
C LEU A 103 10.23 1.40 15.99
N GLN A 104 9.21 2.23 16.14
CA GLN A 104 7.82 1.80 16.03
C GLN A 104 7.38 1.76 14.57
N VAL A 105 6.71 0.69 14.17
CA VAL A 105 6.25 0.51 12.79
C VAL A 105 4.91 -0.19 12.73
N ALA A 106 3.99 0.33 11.92
CA ALA A 106 2.72 -0.33 11.63
C ALA A 106 2.90 -1.38 10.53
N VAL A 107 2.29 -2.55 10.72
CA VAL A 107 2.24 -3.62 9.74
C VAL A 107 0.80 -3.88 9.36
N LYS A 108 0.47 -3.80 8.07
CA LYS A 108 -0.85 -4.17 7.54
C LYS A 108 -0.65 -5.17 6.40
N LEU A 109 -0.94 -6.44 6.68
CA LEU A 109 -0.78 -7.56 5.73
C LEU A 109 -2.08 -7.93 4.99
N ASN A 110 -3.18 -7.27 5.35
CA ASN A 110 -4.49 -7.51 4.74
C ASN A 110 -4.74 -6.47 3.64
N CYS A 111 -4.82 -6.91 2.38
CA CYS A 111 -5.10 -6.03 1.25
C CYS A 111 -6.56 -5.53 1.29
N PRO A 112 -6.82 -4.29 0.84
CA PRO A 112 -8.18 -3.84 0.56
C PRO A 112 -8.83 -4.78 -0.46
N GLY A 113 -10.07 -5.20 -0.22
CA GLY A 113 -10.77 -6.18 -1.05
C GLY A 113 -10.27 -7.62 -0.89
N GLY A 114 -9.28 -7.90 -0.04
CA GLY A 114 -8.68 -9.23 0.09
C GLY A 114 -7.52 -9.48 -0.88
N TYR A 115 -6.71 -10.50 -0.56
CA TYR A 115 -5.54 -10.86 -1.37
C TYR A 115 -5.95 -11.68 -2.59
N VAL A 116 -5.46 -11.30 -3.77
CA VAL A 116 -5.62 -12.03 -5.02
C VAL A 116 -4.31 -12.02 -5.81
N THR A 117 -4.12 -13.03 -6.66
CA THR A 117 -2.97 -13.12 -7.59
C THR A 117 -3.36 -12.77 -9.03
N THR A 118 -4.65 -12.50 -9.28
CA THR A 118 -5.20 -12.17 -10.58
C THR A 118 -5.31 -10.65 -10.77
N PRO A 119 -5.23 -10.14 -12.01
CA PRO A 119 -5.41 -8.70 -12.27
C PRO A 119 -6.82 -8.17 -11.95
N GLU A 120 -7.81 -9.06 -11.99
CA GLU A 120 -9.19 -8.80 -11.58
C GLU A 120 -9.46 -9.48 -10.23
N ASN A 121 -10.02 -8.74 -9.27
CA ASN A 121 -10.32 -9.19 -7.93
C ASN A 121 -11.81 -9.56 -7.79
N PRO A 122 -12.18 -10.85 -7.82
CA PRO A 122 -13.56 -11.29 -7.72
C PRO A 122 -14.21 -11.05 -6.34
N HIS A 123 -13.43 -10.66 -5.32
CA HIS A 123 -13.96 -10.33 -3.99
C HIS A 123 -14.50 -8.89 -3.91
N LEU A 124 -14.19 -8.04 -4.88
CA LEU A 124 -14.76 -6.70 -4.98
C LEU A 124 -16.10 -6.74 -5.72
N THR A 125 -17.05 -5.94 -5.23
CA THR A 125 -18.32 -5.74 -5.95
C THR A 125 -18.05 -4.85 -7.16
N PRO A 126 -18.55 -5.19 -8.38
CA PRO A 126 -18.41 -4.33 -9.54
C PRO A 126 -18.98 -2.92 -9.30
N LEU A 127 -18.42 -1.92 -9.99
CA LEU A 127 -18.85 -0.52 -9.89
C LEU A 127 -20.35 -0.40 -10.19
N ARG A 128 -21.15 0.14 -9.26
CA ARG A 128 -22.59 0.28 -9.47
C ARG A 128 -22.89 1.56 -10.22
N LEU A 129 -23.43 1.42 -11.42
CA LEU A 129 -23.95 2.49 -12.25
C LEU A 129 -25.50 2.43 -12.28
N PRO A 130 -26.19 3.54 -12.61
CA PRO A 130 -27.64 3.51 -12.79
C PRO A 130 -28.08 2.42 -13.76
N GLY A 131 -29.01 1.56 -13.35
CA GLY A 131 -29.45 0.42 -14.16
C GLY A 131 -30.07 0.77 -15.51
N ARG A 132 -30.44 2.04 -15.74
CA ARG A 132 -30.81 2.54 -17.08
C ARG A 132 -29.62 2.55 -18.04
N LEU A 133 -28.44 2.95 -17.57
CA LEU A 133 -27.23 3.04 -18.40
C LEU A 133 -26.75 1.65 -18.82
N LEU A 134 -26.87 0.66 -17.94
CA LEU A 134 -26.50 -0.73 -18.25
C LEU A 134 -27.43 -1.36 -19.30
N ARG A 135 -28.70 -0.94 -19.35
CA ARG A 135 -29.70 -1.49 -20.28
C ARG A 135 -29.77 -0.74 -21.61
N GLN A 136 -29.61 0.57 -21.59
CA GLN A 136 -29.85 1.44 -22.75
C GLN A 136 -28.55 2.04 -23.33
N GLY A 137 -27.47 1.99 -22.57
CA GLY A 137 -26.23 2.71 -22.82
C GLY A 137 -26.26 4.15 -22.29
N LEU A 138 -25.11 4.81 -22.37
CA LEU A 138 -24.92 6.22 -22.07
C LEU A 138 -24.95 7.04 -23.37
N ASP A 139 -25.91 7.95 -23.48
CA ASP A 139 -25.96 8.95 -24.54
C ASP A 139 -25.14 10.19 -24.11
N LEU A 140 -24.00 10.41 -24.75
CA LEU A 140 -23.10 11.53 -24.48
C LEU A 140 -23.78 12.89 -24.72
N SER A 141 -24.78 12.98 -25.60
CA SER A 141 -25.53 14.23 -25.80
C SER A 141 -26.39 14.62 -24.59
N ARG A 142 -26.60 13.68 -23.66
CA ARG A 142 -27.43 13.85 -22.44
C ARG A 142 -26.66 13.66 -21.14
N CYS A 143 -25.32 13.67 -21.19
CA CYS A 143 -24.47 13.39 -20.02
C CYS A 143 -24.01 14.64 -19.23
N GLY A 144 -24.65 15.81 -19.44
CA GLY A 144 -24.23 17.08 -18.85
C GLY A 144 -24.21 17.14 -17.30
N GLN A 145 -24.89 16.22 -16.62
CA GLN A 145 -24.87 16.08 -15.15
C GLN A 145 -23.85 15.04 -14.66
N GLY A 146 -23.10 14.40 -15.55
CA GLY A 146 -22.19 13.30 -15.22
C GLY A 146 -22.94 11.98 -14.99
N VAL A 147 -22.18 10.96 -14.60
CA VAL A 147 -22.72 9.63 -14.29
C VAL A 147 -22.49 9.33 -12.80
N PRO A 148 -23.55 9.21 -11.98
CA PRO A 148 -23.36 8.83 -10.59
C PRO A 148 -22.90 7.39 -10.51
N PHE A 149 -22.04 7.09 -9.54
CA PHE A 149 -21.58 5.73 -9.26
C PHE A 149 -21.65 5.44 -7.75
N ASN A 150 -21.62 4.14 -7.43
CA ASN A 150 -21.51 3.66 -6.06
C ASN A 150 -20.55 2.47 -6.00
N ILE A 151 -19.61 2.50 -5.06
CA ILE A 151 -18.76 1.38 -4.67
C ILE A 151 -19.27 0.84 -3.34
N ALA A 152 -19.59 -0.45 -3.32
CA ALA A 152 -20.00 -1.12 -2.09
C ALA A 152 -18.85 -1.15 -1.07
N PRO A 153 -19.14 -1.17 0.24
CA PRO A 153 -18.13 -1.43 1.26
C PRO A 153 -17.35 -2.72 0.93
N TYR A 154 -16.04 -2.70 1.16
CA TYR A 154 -15.17 -3.82 0.83
C TYR A 154 -14.44 -4.35 2.06
N ARG A 155 -13.97 -5.60 1.95
CA ARG A 155 -13.19 -6.25 3.00
C ARG A 155 -11.90 -5.47 3.28
N HIS A 156 -11.55 -5.29 4.55
CA HIS A 156 -10.34 -4.55 4.97
C HIS A 156 -10.30 -3.08 4.57
N MET A 157 -11.46 -2.47 4.32
CA MET A 157 -11.64 -1.03 4.16
C MET A 157 -11.08 -0.28 5.36
N ALA A 158 -10.25 0.73 5.08
CA ALA A 158 -9.57 1.51 6.09
C ALA A 158 -9.47 2.99 5.71
N GLU A 159 -9.39 3.84 6.72
CA GLU A 159 -9.10 5.26 6.53
C GLU A 159 -7.82 5.47 5.72
N GLY A 160 -7.88 6.41 4.78
CA GLY A 160 -6.79 6.77 3.88
C GLY A 160 -6.65 5.84 2.67
N ASP A 161 -7.51 4.83 2.52
CA ASP A 161 -7.58 4.05 1.28
C ASP A 161 -7.89 5.00 0.11
N ALA A 162 -7.01 5.02 -0.89
CA ALA A 162 -7.13 5.84 -2.09
C ALA A 162 -7.73 5.00 -3.22
N ILE A 163 -8.75 5.53 -3.89
CA ILE A 163 -9.51 4.81 -4.91
C ILE A 163 -9.27 5.47 -6.26
N THR A 164 -8.90 4.66 -7.25
CA THR A 164 -8.82 5.08 -8.65
C THR A 164 -9.92 4.37 -9.43
N LEU A 165 -10.84 5.15 -9.99
CA LEU A 165 -11.79 4.65 -10.98
C LEU A 165 -11.11 4.58 -12.35
N ARG A 166 -11.52 3.60 -13.15
CA ARG A 166 -11.22 3.51 -14.57
C ARG A 166 -12.51 3.61 -15.36
N TRP A 167 -12.53 4.53 -16.32
CA TRP A 167 -13.59 4.67 -17.31
C TRP A 167 -12.96 4.59 -18.71
N ALA A 168 -13.12 3.44 -19.37
CA ALA A 168 -12.29 3.04 -20.50
C ALA A 168 -10.78 3.00 -20.14
N ASP A 169 -9.96 3.92 -20.66
CA ASP A 169 -8.55 4.10 -20.32
C ASP A 169 -8.29 5.29 -19.39
N LEU A 170 -9.30 6.15 -19.18
CA LEU A 170 -9.20 7.33 -18.33
C LEU A 170 -9.27 6.92 -16.86
N ARG A 171 -8.47 7.60 -16.03
CA ARG A 171 -8.39 7.37 -14.59
C ARG A 171 -8.93 8.57 -13.84
N ILE A 172 -9.72 8.30 -12.80
CA ILE A 172 -10.24 9.32 -11.90
C ILE A 172 -9.85 8.91 -10.49
N ASP A 173 -8.99 9.70 -9.87
CA ASP A 173 -8.63 9.53 -8.47
C ASP A 173 -9.67 10.22 -7.59
N LEU A 174 -10.22 9.44 -6.65
CA LEU A 174 -11.12 9.96 -5.63
C LEU A 174 -10.30 10.50 -4.45
N ALA A 175 -10.93 11.36 -3.65
CA ALA A 175 -10.36 11.74 -2.37
C ALA A 175 -10.12 10.48 -1.50
N PRO A 176 -9.01 10.41 -0.74
CA PRO A 176 -8.77 9.32 0.19
C PRO A 176 -9.94 9.13 1.16
N LEU A 177 -10.26 7.88 1.48
CA LEU A 177 -11.39 7.56 2.34
C LEU A 177 -11.24 8.19 3.73
N PRO A 178 -12.19 9.02 4.20
CA PRO A 178 -12.16 9.55 5.56
C PRO A 178 -12.52 8.48 6.59
N GLY A 179 -12.11 8.66 7.84
CA GLY A 179 -12.32 7.67 8.90
C GLY A 179 -13.79 7.35 9.20
N ASP A 180 -14.69 8.33 9.04
CA ASP A 180 -16.14 8.15 9.22
C ASP A 180 -16.83 7.46 8.04
N GLY A 181 -16.15 7.34 6.89
CA GLY A 181 -16.65 6.63 5.71
C GLY A 181 -16.46 5.11 5.76
N ILE A 182 -15.73 4.58 6.74
CA ILE A 182 -15.43 3.14 6.84
C ILE A 182 -16.72 2.33 7.03
N GLY A 183 -16.88 1.29 6.21
CA GLY A 183 -18.06 0.41 6.24
C GLY A 183 -19.28 0.97 5.51
N GLY A 184 -19.23 2.23 5.06
CA GLY A 184 -20.24 2.86 4.22
C GLY A 184 -19.97 2.69 2.72
N PRO A 185 -21.00 2.85 1.87
CA PRO A 185 -20.79 2.91 0.42
C PRO A 185 -20.08 4.20 0.04
N ILE A 186 -19.17 4.12 -0.93
CA ILE A 186 -18.53 5.30 -1.52
C ILE A 186 -19.37 5.73 -2.72
N GLN A 187 -19.85 6.96 -2.69
CA GLN A 187 -20.66 7.54 -3.76
C GLN A 187 -19.90 8.68 -4.42
N GLY A 188 -20.12 8.86 -5.71
CA GLY A 188 -19.54 9.97 -6.43
C GLY A 188 -20.13 10.14 -7.82
N LEU A 189 -19.49 11.00 -8.59
CA LEU A 189 -19.90 11.34 -9.93
C LEU A 189 -18.69 11.22 -10.87
N ILE A 190 -18.89 10.53 -12.00
CA ILE A 190 -17.97 10.58 -13.13
C ILE A 190 -18.25 11.91 -13.86
N PRO A 191 -17.28 12.84 -13.90
CA PRO A 191 -17.51 14.18 -14.46
C PRO A 191 -17.83 14.12 -15.97
N PRO A 192 -18.69 15.02 -16.49
CA PRO A 192 -18.98 15.09 -17.93
C PRO A 192 -17.74 15.17 -18.82
N GLN A 193 -16.70 15.86 -18.36
CA GLN A 193 -15.45 16.02 -19.11
C GLN A 193 -14.80 14.66 -19.40
N VAL A 194 -14.75 13.77 -18.41
CA VAL A 194 -14.20 12.41 -18.57
C VAL A 194 -15.05 11.59 -19.54
N LEU A 195 -16.38 11.71 -19.46
CA LEU A 195 -17.29 11.00 -20.36
C LEU A 195 -17.10 11.43 -21.82
N LEU A 196 -16.96 12.73 -22.06
CA LEU A 196 -16.76 13.31 -23.39
C LEU A 196 -15.38 12.99 -23.95
N GLU A 197 -14.35 13.04 -23.11
CA GLU A 197 -12.97 12.68 -23.49
C GLU A 197 -12.84 11.18 -23.80
N ALA A 198 -13.52 10.32 -23.03
CA ALA A 198 -13.58 8.89 -23.33
C ALA A 198 -14.25 8.65 -24.70
N GLY A 199 -15.24 9.46 -25.06
CA GLY A 199 -15.92 9.32 -26.35
C GLY A 199 -16.77 8.06 -26.46
N ASN A 200 -17.10 7.69 -27.69
CA ASN A 200 -18.01 6.58 -27.97
C ASN A 200 -17.29 5.22 -27.95
N ASP A 201 -17.95 4.21 -27.36
CA ASP A 201 -17.45 2.84 -27.26
C ASP A 201 -18.62 1.86 -27.04
N GLU A 202 -18.76 0.84 -27.89
CA GLU A 202 -19.81 -0.19 -27.77
C GLU A 202 -19.61 -1.11 -26.56
N HIS A 203 -18.38 -1.17 -26.04
CA HIS A 203 -17.94 -2.12 -25.00
C HIS A 203 -17.09 -1.43 -23.93
N LEU A 204 -17.47 -0.20 -23.53
CA LEU A 204 -16.73 0.53 -22.51
C LEU A 204 -16.68 -0.28 -21.21
N ASP A 205 -15.48 -0.51 -20.71
CA ASP A 205 -15.26 -1.15 -19.41
C ASP A 205 -15.05 -0.08 -18.32
N ALA A 206 -15.86 -0.14 -17.28
CA ALA A 206 -15.73 0.68 -16.07
C ALA A 206 -15.36 -0.19 -14.86
N SER A 207 -14.35 0.21 -14.11
CA SER A 207 -13.86 -0.53 -12.93
C SER A 207 -13.23 0.43 -11.92
N TYR A 208 -12.71 -0.09 -10.82
CA TYR A 208 -11.94 0.66 -9.84
C TYR A 208 -10.91 -0.23 -9.15
N CYS A 209 -9.89 0.37 -8.57
CA CYS A 209 -8.96 -0.29 -7.65
C CYS A 209 -8.72 0.58 -6.42
N ILE A 210 -8.22 -0.04 -5.35
CA ILE A 210 -7.89 0.62 -4.09
C ILE A 210 -6.41 0.41 -3.78
N LEU A 211 -5.74 1.48 -3.36
CA LEU A 211 -4.40 1.48 -2.79
C LEU A 211 -4.47 1.98 -1.34
N ASP A 212 -3.98 1.17 -0.40
CA ASP A 212 -3.94 1.59 1.00
C ASP A 212 -2.68 2.37 1.36
N LYS A 213 -2.68 2.96 2.57
CA LYS A 213 -1.58 3.78 3.08
C LYS A 213 -0.23 3.06 3.25
N VAL A 214 -0.21 1.72 3.27
CA VAL A 214 1.03 0.93 3.35
C VAL A 214 1.42 0.32 2.00
N GLY A 215 0.74 0.71 0.91
CA GLY A 215 1.03 0.29 -0.45
C GLY A 215 0.41 -1.05 -0.86
N ASN A 216 -0.56 -1.60 -0.12
CA ASN A 216 -1.29 -2.77 -0.59
C ASN A 216 -2.31 -2.36 -1.66
N CYS A 217 -2.31 -3.07 -2.78
CA CYS A 217 -3.25 -2.88 -3.88
C CYS A 217 -4.35 -3.95 -3.86
N SER A 218 -5.60 -3.56 -4.11
CA SER A 218 -6.72 -4.49 -4.22
C SER A 218 -6.77 -5.26 -5.54
N GLN A 219 -5.97 -4.86 -6.54
CA GLN A 219 -6.22 -5.14 -7.96
C GLN A 219 -7.56 -4.56 -8.43
N TRP A 220 -7.86 -4.69 -9.73
CA TRP A 220 -9.08 -4.10 -10.31
C TRP A 220 -10.31 -4.89 -9.90
N ALA A 221 -11.40 -4.23 -9.52
CA ALA A 221 -12.70 -4.86 -9.37
C ALA A 221 -13.19 -5.42 -10.72
N PRO A 222 -14.12 -6.38 -10.73
CA PRO A 222 -14.65 -6.88 -11.99
C PRO A 222 -15.29 -5.76 -12.79
N ALA A 223 -14.97 -5.71 -14.08
CA ALA A 223 -15.41 -4.61 -14.93
C ALA A 223 -16.92 -4.68 -15.17
N VAL A 224 -17.56 -3.51 -15.18
CA VAL A 224 -18.92 -3.33 -15.68
C VAL A 224 -18.84 -2.77 -17.08
N ARG A 225 -19.48 -3.47 -18.02
CA ARG A 225 -19.51 -3.07 -19.42
C ARG A 225 -20.79 -2.31 -19.75
N LEU A 226 -20.67 -1.23 -20.51
CA LEU A 226 -21.80 -0.49 -21.06
C LEU A 226 -21.50 0.08 -22.44
N ARG A 227 -22.54 0.28 -23.24
CA ARG A 227 -22.47 1.02 -24.50
C ARG A 227 -22.45 2.52 -24.23
N VAL A 228 -21.55 3.25 -24.86
CA VAL A 228 -21.49 4.72 -24.87
C VAL A 228 -21.60 5.20 -26.32
N PHE A 229 -22.56 6.08 -26.59
CA PHE A 229 -22.90 6.55 -27.93
C PHE A 229 -23.28 8.04 -27.91
N GLY A 230 -23.35 8.68 -29.09
CA GLY A 230 -23.70 10.09 -29.23
C GLY A 230 -22.74 10.85 -30.15
N GLN A 231 -22.80 12.19 -30.16
CA GLN A 231 -21.82 13.02 -30.86
C GLN A 231 -20.57 13.19 -30.00
N GLY A 232 -19.61 12.30 -30.20
CA GLY A 232 -18.27 12.33 -29.63
C GLY A 232 -17.31 11.59 -30.57
N PRO A 233 -15.99 11.81 -30.47
CA PRO A 233 -15.02 11.06 -31.26
C PRO A 233 -15.23 9.55 -31.04
N ARG A 234 -15.22 8.76 -32.13
CA ARG A 234 -15.22 7.30 -32.04
C ARG A 234 -13.84 6.83 -31.59
N ARG A 235 -13.78 5.94 -30.60
CA ARG A 235 -12.54 5.23 -30.29
C ARG A 235 -12.22 4.23 -31.39
N HIS A 236 -11.05 4.36 -31.99
CA HIS A 236 -10.39 3.27 -32.69
C HIS A 236 -9.53 2.52 -31.68
N PHE A 237 -9.85 1.24 -31.45
CA PHE A 237 -8.99 0.37 -30.65
C PHE A 237 -7.66 0.20 -31.38
N TYR A 238 -6.56 0.74 -30.84
CA TYR A 238 -5.24 0.24 -31.18
C TYR A 238 -5.09 -1.10 -30.46
N ALA A 239 -5.31 -2.19 -31.19
CA ALA A 239 -4.91 -3.50 -30.74
C ALA A 239 -3.38 -3.51 -30.63
N TYR A 240 -2.86 -3.48 -29.40
CA TYR A 240 -1.48 -3.86 -29.17
C TYR A 240 -1.41 -5.39 -29.27
N SER A 241 -0.92 -5.85 -30.42
CA SER A 241 -0.53 -7.24 -30.70
C SER A 241 0.62 -7.69 -29.80
#